data_AF-A0A2T6FIK4-F1
#
_entry.id   AF-A0A2T6FIK4-F1
#
_cell.length_a   1.000
_cell.length_b   1.000
_cell.length_c   1.000
_cell.angle_alpha   90.00
_cell.angle_beta   90.00
_cell.angle_gamma   90.00
#
_symmetry.space_group_name_H-M   'P 1'
#
loop_
_entity.id
_entity.type
_entity.pdbx_description
1 polymer ?
#
loop_
_entity_poly.entity_id
_entity_poly.type
_entity_poly.pdbx_seq_one_letter_code
_entity_poly.pdbx_strand_id
1 'polypeptide(L)'
;MRSDGGIYHSWGEYAGALVITISHNKKTALGDFFVELIKVCNPKYAFLHLCTEKEFDKKYEERSITSDFFQGAFDKPVSRAGFANLAWLNYFSTPYIDKINAGGLKAAGFELEIFHNGIMLKVSPNMEDVITDMEGFVELRKKAKEFFPYNFFRRPTPIY
;
A
#
# COMPACT_ATOMS: atom_id res chain seq x y z
N MET A 1 1.60 20.09 15.10
CA MET A 1 1.58 18.79 14.40
C MET A 1 0.14 18.33 14.39
N ARG A 2 -0.49 18.15 13.23
CA ARG A 2 -1.90 17.74 13.13
C ARG A 2 -1.94 16.29 12.69
N SER A 3 -2.42 15.41 13.55
CA SER A 3 -2.86 14.07 13.18
C SER A 3 -4.36 14.10 12.99
N ASP A 4 -4.85 13.39 11.98
CA ASP A 4 -6.28 13.20 11.74
C ASP A 4 -6.53 11.71 11.54
N GLY A 5 -7.74 11.25 11.83
CA GLY A 5 -8.08 9.84 11.73
C GLY A 5 -9.58 9.63 11.64
N GLY A 6 -9.96 8.58 10.93
CA GLY A 6 -11.35 8.23 10.70
C GLY A 6 -11.56 6.72 10.80
N ILE A 7 -12.71 6.34 11.34
CA ILE A 7 -13.24 4.98 11.26
C ILE A 7 -14.38 5.02 10.26
N TYR A 8 -14.26 4.23 9.20
CA TYR A 8 -15.25 4.13 8.16
C TYR A 8 -15.86 2.74 8.18
N HIS A 9 -17.17 2.64 8.02
CA HIS A 9 -17.90 1.39 7.89
C HIS A 9 -18.78 1.47 6.64
N SER A 10 -18.77 0.43 5.80
CA SER A 10 -19.78 0.31 4.76
C SER A 10 -20.94 -0.54 5.25
N TRP A 11 -22.17 -0.03 5.11
CA TRP A 11 -23.43 -0.67 5.53
C TRP A 11 -23.77 -1.99 4.79
N GLY A 12 -22.84 -2.57 4.04
CA GLY A 12 -22.97 -3.88 3.39
C GLY A 12 -21.76 -4.75 3.71
N GLU A 13 -22.03 -5.95 4.22
CA GLU A 13 -21.09 -7.03 4.55
C GLU A 13 -19.75 -6.58 5.17
N TYR A 14 -19.80 -6.10 6.42
CA TYR A 14 -18.69 -6.09 7.40
C TYR A 14 -17.31 -5.53 6.98
N ALA A 15 -17.22 -4.71 5.93
CA ALA A 15 -15.98 -4.03 5.58
C ALA A 15 -15.87 -2.69 6.32
N GLY A 16 -14.92 -2.62 7.26
CA GLY A 16 -14.51 -1.39 7.93
C GLY A 16 -13.10 -0.99 7.52
N ALA A 17 -12.79 0.31 7.59
CA ALA A 17 -11.45 0.83 7.38
C ALA A 17 -11.08 1.76 8.53
N LEU A 18 -9.86 1.59 9.04
CA LEU A 18 -9.21 2.54 9.92
C LEU A 18 -8.20 3.34 9.09
N VAL A 19 -8.35 4.66 9.11
CA VAL A 19 -7.46 5.56 8.37
C VAL A 19 -6.83 6.50 9.38
N ILE A 20 -5.51 6.55 9.39
CA ILE A 20 -4.73 7.41 10.27
C ILE A 20 -3.76 8.21 9.41
N THR A 21 -3.87 9.53 9.50
CA THR A 21 -3.00 10.48 8.81
C THR A 21 -2.15 11.20 9.84
N ILE A 22 -0.84 11.06 9.72
CA ILE A 22 0.13 11.66 10.63
C ILE A 22 1.09 12.50 9.81
N SER A 23 1.41 13.71 10.29
CA SER A 23 2.47 14.52 9.68
C SER A 23 3.79 13.75 9.73
N HIS A 24 4.44 13.56 8.58
CA HIS A 24 5.70 12.84 8.51
C HIS A 24 6.79 13.54 9.33
N ASN A 25 7.52 12.76 10.14
CA ASN A 25 8.67 13.19 10.91
C ASN A 25 9.67 12.03 10.98
N LYS A 26 10.92 12.28 10.59
CA LYS A 26 11.99 11.28 10.57
C LYS A 26 12.30 10.65 11.93
N LYS A 27 11.95 11.32 13.03
CA LYS A 27 12.13 10.82 14.40
C LYS A 27 11.02 9.86 14.85
N THR A 28 9.94 9.74 14.09
CA THR A 28 8.80 8.89 14.43
C THR A 28 8.99 7.51 13.81
N ALA A 29 8.93 6.46 14.64
CA ALA A 29 8.97 5.06 14.21
C ALA A 29 7.62 4.62 13.60
N LEU A 30 7.25 5.19 12.45
CA LEU A 30 5.96 4.91 11.80
C LEU A 30 5.82 3.45 11.35
N GLY A 31 6.94 2.78 11.00
CA GLY A 31 6.94 1.35 10.69
C GLY A 31 6.50 0.50 11.88
N ASP A 32 7.11 0.72 13.06
CA ASP A 32 6.76 -0.01 14.29
C ASP A 32 5.32 0.24 14.70
N PHE A 33 4.87 1.50 14.61
CA PHE A 33 3.46 1.84 14.86
C PHE A 33 2.51 1.10 13.91
N PHE A 34 2.84 1.02 12.62
CA PHE A 34 2.06 0.28 11.63
C PHE A 34 2.01 -1.23 11.92
N VAL A 35 3.12 -1.82 12.36
CA VAL A 35 3.19 -3.22 12.79
C VAL A 35 2.24 -3.48 13.96
N GLU A 36 2.23 -2.61 14.98
CA GLU A 36 1.31 -2.73 16.12
C GLU A 36 -0.16 -2.60 15.69
N LEU A 37 -0.48 -1.70 14.76
CA LEU A 37 -1.84 -1.60 14.21
C LEU A 37 -2.28 -2.89 13.51
N ILE A 38 -1.40 -3.55 12.75
CA ILE A 38 -1.73 -4.83 12.11
C ILE A 38 -2.06 -5.89 13.16
N LYS A 39 -1.28 -5.96 14.26
CA LYS A 39 -1.55 -6.93 15.35
C LYS A 39 -2.91 -6.72 15.99
N VAL A 40 -3.27 -5.46 16.24
CA VAL A 40 -4.52 -5.11 16.93
C VAL A 40 -5.72 -5.26 16.01
N CYS A 41 -5.61 -4.82 14.75
CA CYS A 41 -6.74 -4.76 13.82
C CYS A 41 -6.94 -6.05 13.01
N ASN A 42 -5.91 -6.89 12.88
CA ASN A 42 -5.89 -8.08 12.02
C ASN A 42 -6.54 -7.84 10.63
N PRO A 43 -6.06 -6.84 9.86
CA PRO A 43 -6.70 -6.41 8.63
C PRO A 43 -6.48 -7.41 7.49
N LYS A 44 -7.41 -7.50 6.53
CA LYS A 44 -7.19 -8.27 5.28
C LYS A 44 -6.07 -7.68 4.41
N TYR A 45 -5.98 -6.36 4.43
CA TYR A 45 -4.96 -5.57 3.76
C TYR A 45 -4.75 -4.27 4.54
N ALA A 46 -3.50 -3.80 4.60
CA ALA A 46 -3.15 -2.50 5.15
C ALA A 46 -1.92 -1.95 4.42
N PHE A 47 -1.71 -0.64 4.50
CA PHE A 47 -0.50 -0.04 3.96
C PHE A 47 -0.08 1.21 4.73
N LEU A 48 1.21 1.52 4.63
CA LEU A 48 1.82 2.75 5.11
C LEU A 48 2.50 3.43 3.92
N HIS A 49 2.15 4.69 3.69
CA HIS A 49 2.69 5.46 2.58
C HIS A 49 2.89 6.93 2.93
N LEU A 50 3.88 7.53 2.28
CA LEU A 50 4.13 8.96 2.32
C LEU A 50 3.54 9.61 1.08
N CYS A 51 2.35 10.20 1.22
CA CYS A 51 1.66 10.85 0.12
C CYS A 51 2.32 12.21 -0.16
N THR A 52 2.84 12.40 -1.37
CA THR A 52 3.55 13.63 -1.77
C THR A 52 2.95 14.23 -3.03
N GLU A 53 3.14 15.53 -3.26
CA GLU A 53 2.72 16.19 -4.49
C GLU A 53 3.36 15.56 -5.74
N LYS A 54 4.58 15.00 -5.60
CA LYS A 54 5.28 14.31 -6.69
C LYS A 54 4.51 13.09 -7.19
N GLU A 55 3.73 12.42 -6.33
CA GLU A 55 2.87 11.32 -6.76
C GLU A 55 1.78 11.76 -7.74
N PHE A 56 1.40 13.05 -7.77
CA PHE A 56 0.37 13.54 -8.69
C PHE A 56 0.93 13.96 -10.06
N ASP A 57 2.26 14.03 -10.22
CA ASP A 57 2.91 14.41 -11.46
C ASP A 57 2.55 13.43 -12.59
N LYS A 58 2.01 13.97 -13.69
CA LYS A 58 1.53 13.20 -14.85
C LYS A 58 2.62 12.39 -15.53
N LYS A 59 3.90 12.74 -15.35
CA LYS A 59 5.00 12.01 -15.98
C LYS A 59 5.20 10.60 -15.41
N TYR A 60 4.70 10.32 -14.21
CA TYR A 60 4.79 9.00 -13.60
C TYR A 60 3.54 8.20 -13.90
N GLU A 61 3.65 7.18 -14.75
CA GLU A 61 2.52 6.29 -15.12
C GLU A 61 1.95 5.52 -13.92
N GLU A 62 2.81 5.20 -12.94
CA GLU A 62 2.50 4.48 -11.71
C GLU A 62 2.10 5.38 -10.55
N ARG A 63 1.58 6.56 -10.86
CA ARG A 63 0.98 7.43 -9.87
C ARG A 63 -0.29 6.83 -9.27
N SER A 64 -0.44 6.96 -7.96
CA SER A 64 -1.73 6.75 -7.32
C SER A 64 -2.56 8.02 -7.47
N ILE A 65 -3.66 7.95 -8.22
CA ILE A 65 -4.58 9.08 -8.45
C ILE A 65 -5.98 8.84 -7.88
N THR A 66 -6.22 7.67 -7.29
CA THR A 66 -7.54 7.31 -6.81
C THR A 66 -7.69 7.74 -5.36
N SER A 67 -8.85 8.33 -5.05
CA SER A 67 -9.16 8.78 -3.70
C SER A 67 -9.09 7.63 -2.69
N ASP A 68 -9.41 6.39 -3.08
CA ASP A 68 -9.33 5.22 -2.18
C ASP A 68 -7.90 4.77 -1.85
N PHE A 69 -6.89 5.15 -2.63
CA PHE A 69 -5.50 4.97 -2.22
C PHE A 69 -5.12 5.97 -1.11
N PHE A 70 -5.65 7.18 -1.15
CA PHE A 70 -5.35 8.22 -0.15
C PHE A 70 -6.31 8.23 1.05
N GLN A 71 -7.53 7.71 0.87
CA GLN A 71 -8.60 7.66 1.87
C GLN A 71 -8.71 6.30 2.56
N GLY A 72 -7.79 5.37 2.28
CA GLY A 72 -7.77 4.03 2.86
C GLY A 72 -8.46 2.99 2.00
N ALA A 73 -7.87 1.78 2.01
CA ALA A 73 -8.34 0.69 1.18
C ALA A 73 -9.56 0.01 1.78
N PHE A 74 -10.69 0.20 1.13
CA PHE A 74 -11.90 -0.54 1.40
C PHE A 74 -11.88 -1.87 0.63
N ASP A 75 -12.25 -2.96 1.30
CA ASP A 75 -12.30 -4.30 0.72
C ASP A 75 -13.22 -4.35 -0.53
N LYS A 76 -14.33 -3.61 -0.52
CA LYS A 76 -15.32 -3.60 -1.62
C LYS A 76 -14.78 -2.99 -2.94
N PRO A 77 -14.16 -1.80 -2.97
CA PRO A 77 -13.43 -1.31 -4.14
C PRO A 77 -12.31 -2.25 -4.59
N VAL A 78 -11.53 -2.81 -3.67
CA VAL A 78 -10.40 -3.71 -3.98
C VAL A 78 -10.90 -5.02 -4.61
N SER A 79 -11.90 -5.67 -4.02
CA SER A 79 -12.50 -6.90 -4.55
C SER A 79 -13.17 -6.70 -5.91
N ARG A 80 -13.73 -5.52 -6.19
CA ARG A 80 -14.40 -5.23 -7.47
C ARG A 80 -13.44 -4.91 -8.61
N ALA A 81 -12.39 -4.14 -8.35
CA ALA A 81 -11.57 -3.55 -9.41
C ALA A 81 -10.07 -3.84 -9.27
N GLY A 82 -9.62 -4.42 -8.16
CA GLY A 82 -8.21 -4.57 -7.80
C GLY A 82 -7.70 -3.41 -6.95
N PHE A 83 -6.44 -3.50 -6.53
CA PHE A 83 -5.73 -2.45 -5.80
C PHE A 83 -5.34 -1.30 -6.74
N ALA A 84 -5.31 -0.07 -6.23
CA ALA A 84 -4.86 1.07 -7.04
C ALA A 84 -3.36 0.98 -7.36
N ASN A 85 -2.53 0.78 -6.33
CA ASN A 85 -1.09 0.62 -6.46
C ASN A 85 -0.50 -0.05 -5.20
N LEU A 86 0.81 -0.29 -5.21
CA LEU A 86 1.59 -0.61 -4.03
C LEU A 86 2.01 0.68 -3.29
N ALA A 87 1.78 0.73 -1.99
CA ALA A 87 2.38 1.74 -1.11
C ALA A 87 3.88 1.45 -0.89
N TRP A 88 4.51 2.24 -0.02
CA TRP A 88 5.90 1.98 0.39
C TRP A 88 5.98 0.67 1.18
N LEU A 89 5.09 0.51 2.16
CA LEU A 89 4.95 -0.71 2.96
C LEU A 89 3.52 -1.22 2.83
N ASN A 90 3.37 -2.50 2.50
CA ASN A 90 2.10 -3.13 2.22
C ASN A 90 1.98 -4.40 3.06
N TYR A 91 0.78 -4.68 3.55
CA TYR A 91 0.44 -5.91 4.25
C TYR A 91 -0.72 -6.60 3.57
N PHE A 92 -0.57 -7.89 3.25
CA PHE A 92 -1.60 -8.70 2.60
C PHE A 92 -1.79 -10.00 3.40
N SER A 93 -2.99 -10.26 3.91
CA SER A 93 -3.37 -11.55 4.49
C SER A 93 -4.39 -12.26 3.58
N THR A 94 -5.05 -13.30 4.08
CA THR A 94 -6.20 -13.91 3.39
C THR A 94 -7.26 -12.86 3.03
N PRO A 95 -7.79 -12.85 1.80
CA PRO A 95 -7.63 -13.85 0.73
C PRO A 95 -6.55 -13.48 -0.33
N TYR A 96 -5.66 -12.54 -0.04
CA TYR A 96 -4.69 -12.02 -1.02
C TYR A 96 -3.34 -12.75 -0.96
N ILE A 97 -2.90 -13.18 0.23
CA ILE A 97 -1.56 -13.75 0.46
C ILE A 97 -1.22 -14.88 -0.53
N ASP A 98 -2.13 -15.83 -0.73
CA ASP A 98 -1.91 -17.02 -1.57
C ASP A 98 -1.77 -16.69 -3.07
N LYS A 99 -2.12 -15.46 -3.46
CA LYS A 99 -2.06 -15.01 -4.85
C LYS A 99 -0.71 -14.36 -5.19
N ILE A 100 0.12 -14.07 -4.19
CA ILE A 100 1.33 -13.27 -4.35
C ILE A 100 2.53 -14.21 -4.46
N ASN A 101 3.36 -14.04 -5.49
CA ASN A 101 4.60 -14.81 -5.65
C ASN A 101 5.70 -14.29 -4.71
N ALA A 102 5.57 -14.61 -3.42
CA ALA A 102 6.50 -14.18 -2.38
C ALA A 102 7.94 -14.69 -2.60
N GLY A 103 8.11 -15.90 -3.16
CA GLY A 103 9.41 -16.44 -3.53
C GLY A 103 10.09 -15.62 -4.63
N GLY A 104 9.33 -15.24 -5.66
CA GLY A 104 9.79 -14.36 -6.73
C GLY A 104 10.18 -12.97 -6.22
N LEU A 105 9.36 -12.37 -5.35
CA LEU A 105 9.67 -11.07 -4.72
C LEU A 105 11.01 -11.12 -3.97
N LYS A 106 11.21 -12.14 -3.12
CA LYS A 106 12.47 -12.32 -2.38
C LYS A 106 13.66 -12.53 -3.32
N ALA A 107 13.51 -13.36 -4.35
CA ALA A 107 14.56 -13.60 -5.35
C ALA A 107 14.91 -12.34 -6.16
N ALA A 108 13.95 -11.44 -6.37
CA ALA A 108 14.14 -10.16 -7.05
C ALA A 108 14.74 -9.06 -6.15
N GLY A 109 14.99 -9.36 -4.87
CA GLY A 109 15.63 -8.47 -3.90
C GLY A 109 14.69 -7.64 -3.04
N PHE A 110 13.37 -7.90 -3.07
CA PHE A 110 12.43 -7.19 -2.21
C PHE A 110 12.46 -7.69 -0.77
N GLU A 111 12.34 -6.76 0.18
CA GLU A 111 12.22 -7.09 1.60
C GLU A 111 10.79 -7.55 1.89
N LEU A 112 10.69 -8.80 2.35
CA LEU A 112 9.42 -9.46 2.64
C LEU A 112 9.47 -10.23 3.95
N GLU A 113 8.55 -9.91 4.85
CA GLU A 113 8.36 -10.56 6.15
C GLU A 113 7.03 -11.32 6.18
N ILE A 114 7.04 -12.54 6.73
CA ILE A 114 5.78 -13.25 7.04
C ILE A 114 5.38 -12.82 8.45
N PHE A 115 4.18 -12.24 8.60
CA PHE A 115 3.76 -11.60 9.83
C PHE A 115 2.26 -11.81 10.07
N HIS A 116 1.85 -12.26 11.25
CA HIS A 116 0.44 -12.35 11.70
C HIS A 116 -0.56 -12.90 10.66
N ASN A 117 -0.21 -13.99 9.97
CA ASN A 117 -1.00 -14.65 8.89
C ASN A 117 -1.04 -13.89 7.54
N GLY A 118 -0.19 -12.90 7.37
CA GLY A 118 0.00 -12.16 6.14
C GLY A 118 1.46 -12.10 5.71
N ILE A 119 1.68 -11.39 4.61
CA ILE A 119 2.99 -10.95 4.16
C ILE A 119 3.07 -9.44 4.21
N MET A 120 4.20 -8.94 4.71
CA MET A 120 4.56 -7.54 4.68
C MET A 120 5.62 -7.34 3.60
N LEU A 121 5.31 -6.50 2.61
CA LEU A 121 6.16 -6.17 1.49
C LEU A 121 6.58 -4.71 1.58
N LYS A 122 7.88 -4.47 1.66
CA LYS A 122 8.48 -3.14 1.54
C LYS A 122 9.02 -2.95 0.12
N VAL A 123 8.52 -1.94 -0.59
CA VAL A 123 8.86 -1.69 -2.01
C VAL A 123 10.25 -1.10 -2.16
N SER A 124 10.68 -0.26 -1.22
CA SER A 124 12.04 0.29 -1.17
C SER A 124 12.58 0.29 0.26
N PRO A 125 13.91 0.25 0.46
CA PRO A 125 14.49 0.21 1.81
C PRO A 125 14.11 1.42 2.67
N ASN A 126 13.91 2.59 2.04
CA ASN A 126 13.64 3.85 2.74
C ASN A 126 12.32 4.48 2.29
N MET A 127 11.45 4.80 3.25
CA MET A 127 10.18 5.49 2.96
C MET A 127 10.38 6.86 2.31
N GLU A 128 11.51 7.50 2.57
CA GLU A 128 11.83 8.80 1.98
C GLU A 128 12.10 8.75 0.48
N ASP A 129 12.31 7.57 -0.11
CA ASP A 129 12.52 7.42 -1.56
C ASP A 129 11.34 8.00 -2.35
N VAL A 130 10.13 7.99 -1.79
CA VAL A 130 8.94 8.65 -2.39
C VAL A 130 9.14 10.16 -2.57
N ILE A 131 9.97 10.79 -1.73
CA ILE A 131 10.37 12.20 -1.85
C ILE A 131 11.68 12.34 -2.63
N THR A 132 12.71 11.58 -2.25
CA THR A 132 14.10 11.79 -2.69
C THR A 132 14.39 11.18 -4.05
N ASP A 133 13.72 10.08 -4.40
CA ASP A 133 13.91 9.33 -5.65
C ASP A 133 12.58 8.69 -6.11
N MET A 134 11.63 9.54 -6.48
CA MET A 134 10.31 9.08 -6.93
C MET A 134 10.39 8.21 -8.20
N GLU A 135 11.36 8.47 -9.07
CA GLU A 135 11.55 7.69 -10.30
C GLU A 135 12.02 6.26 -9.98
N GLY A 136 13.06 6.11 -9.16
CA GLY A 136 13.51 4.79 -8.71
C GLY A 136 12.43 4.04 -7.93
N PHE A 137 11.67 4.75 -7.08
CA PHE A 137 10.54 4.16 -6.37
C PHE A 137 9.43 3.66 -7.30
N VAL A 138 9.10 4.39 -8.37
CA VAL A 138 8.15 3.96 -9.41
C VAL A 138 8.63 2.71 -10.13
N GLU A 139 9.90 2.65 -10.51
CA GLU A 139 10.45 1.46 -11.17
C GLU A 139 10.45 0.23 -10.25
N LEU A 140 10.74 0.42 -8.96
CA LEU A 140 10.59 -0.64 -7.96
C LEU A 140 9.13 -1.10 -7.81
N ARG A 141 8.15 -0.18 -7.85
CA ARG A 141 6.72 -0.55 -7.87
C ARG A 141 6.41 -1.43 -9.08
N LYS A 142 6.80 -1.01 -10.29
CA LYS A 142 6.55 -1.79 -11.53
C LYS A 142 7.12 -3.20 -11.43
N LYS A 143 8.39 -3.29 -11.04
CA LYS A 143 9.09 -4.57 -10.87
C LYS A 143 8.42 -5.45 -9.81
N ALA A 144 7.97 -4.88 -8.69
CA ALA A 144 7.26 -5.63 -7.65
C ALA A 144 5.94 -6.20 -8.18
N LYS A 145 5.19 -5.42 -8.97
CA LYS A 145 3.88 -5.83 -9.52
C LYS A 145 3.95 -7.05 -10.44
N GLU A 146 5.08 -7.34 -11.05
CA GLU A 146 5.28 -8.54 -11.90
C GLU A 146 5.07 -9.86 -11.11
N PHE A 147 5.21 -9.82 -9.79
CA PHE A 147 5.02 -10.95 -8.90
C PHE A 147 3.59 -11.09 -8.36
N PHE A 148 2.66 -10.29 -8.90
CA PHE A 148 1.25 -10.33 -8.59
C PHE A 148 0.44 -10.79 -9.81
N PRO A 149 -0.77 -11.34 -9.62
CA PRO A 149 -1.64 -11.69 -10.72
C PRO A 149 -1.99 -10.49 -11.60
N TYR A 150 -2.22 -10.74 -12.88
CA TYR A 150 -2.51 -9.72 -13.90
C TYR A 150 -3.64 -8.73 -13.55
N ASN A 151 -4.66 -9.17 -12.79
CA ASN A 151 -5.79 -8.34 -12.36
C ASN A 151 -5.75 -7.98 -10.87
N PHE A 152 -4.59 -8.13 -10.21
CA PHE A 152 -4.45 -7.76 -8.81
C PHE A 152 -4.50 -6.24 -8.63
N PHE A 153 -3.96 -5.50 -9.59
CA PHE A 153 -4.02 -4.05 -9.65
C PHE A 153 -4.98 -3.57 -10.72
N ARG A 154 -5.64 -2.44 -10.47
CA ARG A 154 -6.43 -1.71 -11.46
C ARG A 154 -5.51 -1.29 -12.58
N ARG A 155 -5.99 -1.38 -13.82
CA ARG A 155 -5.32 -0.71 -14.94
C ARG A 155 -5.36 0.80 -14.70
N PRO A 156 -4.29 1.54 -15.00
CA PRO A 156 -4.32 2.99 -14.98
C PRO A 156 -5.48 3.47 -15.87
N THR A 157 -6.41 4.26 -15.32
CA THR A 157 -7.42 4.90 -16.14
C THR A 157 -6.70 5.95 -16.99
N PRO A 158 -6.75 5.89 -18.33
CA PRO A 158 -6.24 6.98 -19.16
C PRO A 158 -7.00 8.24 -18.79
N ILE A 159 -6.31 9.28 -18.34
CA ILE A 159 -6.90 10.61 -18.22
C ILE A 159 -6.73 11.26 -19.58
N TYR A 160 -7.82 11.28 -20.36
CA TYR A 160 -7.93 12.05 -21.59
C TYR A 160 -7.91 13.56 -21.30
#